data_AF-A0A968I0D4-F1
#
_entry.id   AF-A0A968I0D4-F1
#
_cell.length_a   1.000
_cell.length_b   1.000
_cell.length_c   1.000
_cell.angle_alpha   90.00
_cell.angle_beta   90.00
_cell.angle_gamma   90.00
#
_symmetry.space_group_name_H-M   'P 1'
#
loop_
_entity.id
_entity.type
_entity.pdbx_description
1 polymer ?
#
loop_
_entity_poly.entity_id
_entity_poly.type
_entity_poly.pdbx_seq_one_letter_code
_entity_poly.pdbx_strand_id
1 'polypeptide(L)'
;MGLMDELEKIKGTLKERWVAHYKANRAWIRDQMNYSSQFYATTSDGGTRPSNAFILGCISALEPEFATYIPFFLQLNRDADKLIEILGLDFDVEKLLNPN
;
A
#
# COMPACT_ATOMS: atom_id res chain seq x y z
N MET A 1 0.45 -9.09 24.71
CA MET A 1 1.09 -8.71 23.44
C MET A 1 1.12 -7.20 23.39
N GLY A 2 2.28 -6.58 23.16
CA GLY A 2 2.39 -5.11 23.12
C GLY A 2 1.94 -4.54 21.78
N LEU A 3 1.67 -3.23 21.73
CA LEU A 3 1.31 -2.51 20.50
C LEU A 3 2.29 -2.75 19.35
N MET A 4 3.59 -2.83 19.65
CA MET A 4 4.62 -3.08 18.65
C MET A 4 4.54 -4.49 18.07
N ASP A 5 4.21 -5.49 18.88
CA ASP A 5 4.07 -6.88 18.42
C ASP A 5 2.88 -7.03 17.47
N GLU A 6 1.80 -6.31 17.74
CA GLU A 6 0.59 -6.27 16.91
C GLU A 6 0.86 -5.60 15.56
N LEU A 7 1.55 -4.45 15.56
CA LEU A 7 1.98 -3.76 14.35
C LEU A 7 2.91 -4.62 13.48
N GLU A 8 3.87 -5.32 14.08
CA GLU A 8 4.76 -6.21 13.34
C GLU A 8 4.01 -7.41 12.74
N LYS A 9 3.05 -7.99 13.48
CA LYS A 9 2.19 -9.06 12.95
C LYS A 9 1.38 -8.59 11.75
N ILE A 10 0.73 -7.42 11.85
CA ILE A 10 -0.05 -6.82 10.76
C ILE A 10 0.85 -6.58 9.55
N LYS A 11 2.01 -5.94 9.75
CA LYS A 11 2.98 -5.66 8.70
C LYS A 11 3.45 -6.94 8.01
N GLY A 12 3.63 -8.02 8.77
CA GLY A 12 3.99 -9.34 8.25
C GLY A 12 2.99 -9.93 7.25
N THR A 13 1.69 -9.62 7.38
CA THR A 13 0.65 -10.12 6.46
C THR A 13 0.18 -9.10 5.43
N LEU A 14 0.43 -7.82 5.67
CA LEU A 14 -0.14 -6.72 4.90
C LEU A 14 0.23 -6.76 3.42
N LYS A 15 1.50 -7.06 3.13
CA LYS A 15 2.00 -7.15 1.75
C LYS A 15 1.26 -8.21 0.95
N GLU A 16 1.09 -9.41 1.52
CA GLU A 16 0.40 -10.51 0.84
C GLU A 16 -1.07 -10.18 0.57
N ARG A 17 -1.75 -9.58 1.56
CA ARG A 17 -3.15 -9.13 1.41
C ARG A 17 -3.29 -8.03 0.36
N TRP A 18 -2.38 -7.07 0.35
CA TRP A 18 -2.35 -6.03 -0.67
C TRP A 18 -2.16 -6.61 -2.08
N VAL A 19 -1.20 -7.51 -2.25
CA VAL A 19 -0.96 -8.17 -3.55
C VAL A 19 -2.17 -8.98 -3.99
N ALA A 20 -2.81 -9.73 -3.08
CA ALA A 20 -4.03 -10.48 -3.37
C ALA A 20 -5.19 -9.55 -3.79
N HIS A 21 -5.39 -8.45 -3.06
CA HIS A 21 -6.39 -7.45 -3.39
C HIS A 21 -6.13 -6.81 -4.75
N TYR A 22 -4.89 -6.39 -5.01
CA TYR A 22 -4.49 -5.81 -6.29
C TYR A 22 -4.72 -6.81 -7.43
N LYS A 23 -4.33 -8.08 -7.26
CA LYS A 23 -4.54 -9.13 -8.27
C LYS A 23 -6.03 -9.34 -8.60
N ALA A 24 -6.89 -9.38 -7.59
CA ALA A 24 -8.33 -9.52 -7.77
C ALA A 24 -8.98 -8.32 -8.50
N ASN A 25 -8.35 -7.15 -8.39
CA ASN A 25 -8.84 -5.86 -8.88
C ASN A 25 -7.99 -5.29 -10.02
N ARG A 26 -7.08 -6.10 -10.58
CA ARG A 26 -5.96 -5.66 -11.41
C ARG A 26 -6.40 -4.82 -12.60
N ALA A 27 -7.45 -5.24 -13.30
CA ALA A 27 -7.91 -4.59 -14.52
C ALA A 27 -8.26 -3.11 -14.27
N TRP A 28 -9.17 -2.85 -13.33
CA TRP A 28 -9.62 -1.48 -13.08
C TRP A 28 -8.56 -0.63 -12.37
N ILE A 29 -7.74 -1.22 -11.49
CA ILE A 29 -6.63 -0.48 -10.85
C ILE A 29 -5.64 0.00 -11.92
N ARG A 30 -5.29 -0.85 -12.88
CA ARG A 30 -4.44 -0.46 -14.02
C ARG A 30 -5.07 0.65 -14.85
N ASP A 31 -6.36 0.54 -15.15
CA ASP A 31 -7.08 1.56 -15.91
C ASP A 31 -7.08 2.91 -15.18
N GLN A 32 -7.28 2.92 -13.87
CA GLN A 32 -7.18 4.14 -13.04
C GLN A 32 -5.77 4.73 -13.05
N MET A 33 -4.74 3.89 -12.88
CA MET A 33 -3.34 4.34 -12.93
C MET A 33 -2.97 4.94 -14.29
N ASN A 34 -3.52 4.42 -15.39
CA ASN A 34 -3.28 4.93 -16.74
C ASN A 34 -4.06 6.22 -17.03
N TYR A 35 -5.15 6.47 -16.32
CA TYR A 35 -6.04 7.62 -16.57
C TYR A 35 -5.43 8.95 -16.13
N SER A 36 -4.72 8.99 -15.00
CA SER A 36 -4.11 10.22 -14.48
C SER A 36 -2.89 9.96 -13.62
N SER A 37 -1.92 10.87 -13.69
CA SER A 37 -0.74 10.88 -12.82
C SER A 37 -1.04 11.05 -11.33
N GLN A 38 -2.28 11.39 -10.96
CA GLN A 38 -2.72 11.44 -9.57
C GLN A 38 -2.99 10.05 -8.97
N PHE A 39 -3.19 9.02 -9.80
CA PHE A 39 -3.52 7.67 -9.36
C PHE A 39 -2.30 6.76 -9.21
N TYR A 40 -1.12 7.20 -9.59
CA TYR A 40 0.11 6.43 -9.43
C TYR A 40 1.23 7.22 -8.79
N ALA A 41 2.20 6.50 -8.23
CA ALA A 41 3.47 7.01 -7.75
C ALA A 41 4.62 6.14 -8.28
N THR A 42 5.78 6.74 -8.47
CA THR A 42 7.02 6.01 -8.77
C THR A 42 7.50 5.32 -7.50
N THR A 43 7.87 4.05 -7.62
CA THR A 43 8.42 3.26 -6.52
C THR A 43 9.94 3.38 -6.45
N SER A 44 10.52 3.10 -5.29
CA SER A 44 11.98 3.15 -5.09
C SER A 44 12.77 2.22 -6.02
N ASP A 45 12.14 1.17 -6.55
CA ASP A 45 12.70 0.22 -7.53
C ASP A 45 12.51 0.65 -9.00
N GLY A 46 12.12 1.92 -9.24
CA GLY A 46 11.91 2.48 -10.56
C GLY A 46 10.71 1.88 -11.31
N GLY A 47 9.74 1.33 -10.58
CA GLY A 47 8.44 0.91 -11.10
C GLY A 47 7.34 1.91 -10.81
N THR A 48 6.10 1.43 -10.89
CA THR A 48 4.91 2.23 -10.53
C THR A 48 4.01 1.46 -9.59
N ARG A 49 3.35 2.19 -8.69
CA ARG A 49 2.30 1.67 -7.81
C ARG A 49 1.12 2.63 -7.78
N PRO A 50 -0.06 2.20 -7.30
CA PRO A 50 -1.13 3.13 -6.98
C PRO A 50 -0.69 4.21 -5.99
N SER A 51 -1.34 5.38 -6.03
CA SER A 51 -1.03 6.50 -5.13
C SER A 51 -1.16 6.10 -3.65
N ASN A 52 -0.46 6.83 -2.77
CA ASN A 52 -0.51 6.56 -1.32
C ASN A 52 -1.95 6.56 -0.77
N ALA A 53 -2.78 7.52 -1.18
CA ALA A 53 -4.16 7.64 -0.75
C ALA A 53 -4.99 6.43 -1.18
N PHE A 54 -4.77 5.92 -2.39
CA PHE A 54 -5.42 4.72 -2.89
C PHE A 54 -5.04 3.50 -2.04
N ILE A 55 -3.74 3.28 -1.83
CA ILE A 55 -3.25 2.15 -1.05
C ILE A 55 -3.77 2.23 0.39
N LEU A 56 -3.68 3.38 1.06
CA LEU A 56 -4.18 3.56 2.43
C LEU A 56 -5.70 3.35 2.52
N GLY A 57 -6.46 3.79 1.51
CA GLY A 57 -7.88 3.51 1.39
C GLY A 57 -8.16 2.01 1.36
N CYS A 58 -7.48 1.26 0.49
CA CYS A 58 -7.61 -0.20 0.41
C CYS A 58 -7.16 -0.88 1.72
N ILE A 59 -6.04 -0.47 2.31
CA ILE A 59 -5.55 -1.02 3.56
C ILE A 59 -6.56 -0.82 4.68
N SER A 60 -7.25 0.33 4.74
CA SER A 60 -8.27 0.56 5.78
C SER A 60 -9.43 -0.44 5.73
N ALA A 61 -9.74 -0.98 4.55
CA ALA A 61 -10.72 -2.06 4.37
C ALA A 61 -10.13 -3.46 4.63
N LEU A 62 -8.87 -3.69 4.26
CA LEU A 62 -8.19 -5.00 4.39
C LEU A 62 -7.72 -5.30 5.82
N GLU A 63 -7.36 -4.27 6.58
CA GLU A 63 -6.92 -4.34 7.98
C GLU A 63 -7.55 -3.19 8.80
N PRO A 64 -8.82 -3.31 9.21
CA PRO A 64 -9.51 -2.27 9.96
C PRO A 64 -8.82 -1.88 11.27
N GLU A 65 -8.16 -2.83 11.93
CA GLU A 65 -7.36 -2.57 13.15
C GLU A 65 -6.19 -1.64 12.83
N PHE A 66 -5.47 -1.89 11.73
CA PHE A 66 -4.38 -1.02 11.29
C PHE A 66 -4.87 0.39 10.92
N ALA A 67 -6.07 0.48 10.32
CA ALA A 67 -6.68 1.74 9.92
C ALA A 67 -6.78 2.75 11.07
N THR A 68 -6.97 2.26 12.30
CA THR A 68 -7.04 3.11 13.50
C THR A 68 -5.73 3.83 13.80
N TYR A 69 -4.59 3.30 13.34
CA TYR A 69 -3.27 3.90 13.54
C TYR A 69 -2.88 4.90 12.45
N ILE A 70 -3.47 4.82 11.25
CA ILE A 70 -3.12 5.68 10.10
C ILE A 70 -3.18 7.18 10.45
N PRO A 71 -4.22 7.71 11.12
CA PRO A 71 -4.26 9.14 11.47
C PRO A 71 -3.10 9.57 12.37
N PHE A 72 -2.66 8.72 13.31
CA PHE A 72 -1.56 9.02 14.21
C PHE A 72 -0.23 9.11 13.43
N PHE A 73 0.02 8.17 12.51
CA PHE A 73 1.20 8.23 11.65
C PHE A 73 1.23 9.49 10.78
N LEU A 74 0.09 9.86 10.19
CA LEU A 74 0.00 11.05 9.34
C LEU A 74 0.11 12.37 10.13
N GLN A 75 -0.25 12.37 11.42
CA GLN A 75 0.00 13.51 12.31
C GLN A 75 1.49 13.65 12.67
N LEU A 76 2.18 12.53 12.88
CA LEU A 76 3.62 12.51 13.18
C LEU A 76 4.47 12.86 11.94
N ASN A 77 4.09 12.34 10.77
CA ASN A 77 4.72 12.65 9.51
C ASN A 77 3.66 12.72 8.40
N ARG A 78 3.52 13.90 7.78
CA ARG A 78 2.53 14.13 6.72
C ARG A 78 2.90 13.51 5.38
N ASP A 79 4.12 12.99 5.25
CA ASP A 79 4.55 12.24 4.07
C ASP A 79 3.94 10.83 4.08
N ALA A 80 2.81 10.69 3.40
CA ALA A 80 2.10 9.43 3.27
C ALA A 80 2.88 8.40 2.42
N ASP A 81 3.76 8.82 1.52
CA ASP A 81 4.61 7.89 0.77
C ASP A 81 5.64 7.24 1.69
N LYS A 82 6.16 8.00 2.68
CA LYS A 82 7.02 7.41 3.71
C LYS A 82 6.30 6.35 4.54
N LEU A 83 5.01 6.53 4.81
CA LEU A 83 4.20 5.50 5.46
C LEU A 83 4.07 4.25 4.59
N ILE A 84 3.83 4.40 3.28
CA ILE A 84 3.79 3.26 2.33
C ILE A 84 5.12 2.48 2.31
N GLU A 85 6.26 3.19 2.34
CA GLU A 85 7.58 2.58 2.45
C GLU A 85 7.76 1.79 3.75
N ILE A 86 7.40 2.38 4.90
CA ILE A 86 7.50 1.73 6.23
C ILE A 86 6.65 0.45 6.29
N LEU A 87 5.50 0.45 5.62
CA LEU A 87 4.61 -0.70 5.50
C LEU A 87 5.11 -1.77 4.53
N GLY A 88 6.21 -1.51 3.80
CA GLY A 88 6.75 -2.43 2.81
C GLY A 88 5.86 -2.56 1.57
N LEU A 89 5.08 -1.52 1.27
CA LEU A 89 4.14 -1.46 0.15
C LEU A 89 4.64 -0.57 -1.01
N ASP A 90 5.85 -0.03 -0.90
CA ASP A 90 6.51 0.76 -1.96
C ASP A 90 7.20 -0.15 -2.99
N PHE A 91 6.41 -0.88 -3.77
CA PHE A 91 6.92 -1.75 -4.84
C PHE A 91 5.90 -1.86 -5.97
N ASP A 92 6.39 -2.22 -7.15
CA ASP A 92 5.57 -2.41 -8.34
C ASP A 92 4.93 -3.81 -8.32
N VAL A 93 3.62 -3.86 -8.09
CA VAL A 93 2.86 -5.11 -8.05
C VAL A 93 2.83 -5.79 -9.42
N GLU A 94 2.85 -5.03 -10.52
CA GLU A 94 2.86 -5.59 -11.87
C GLU A 94 4.20 -6.28 -12.17
N LYS A 95 5.32 -5.71 -11.75
CA LYS A 95 6.63 -6.38 -11.85
C LYS A 95 6.68 -7.67 -11.02
N LEU A 96 6.07 -7.66 -9.83
CA LEU A 96 5.99 -8.86 -8.98
C LEU A 96 5.13 -9.97 -9.61
N LEU A 97 4.01 -9.62 -10.26
CA LEU A 97 3.08 -10.58 -10.85
C LEU A 97 3.53 -11.11 -12.22
N ASN A 98 4.39 -10.38 -12.92
CA ASN A 98 4.94 -10.79 -14.22
C ASN A 98 6.48 -10.69 -14.16
N PRO A 99 7.14 -11.58 -13.40
CA PRO A 99 8.59 -11.64 -13.38
C PRO A 99 9.08 -12.05 -14.77
N ASN A 100 10.01 -11.27 -15.34
CA ASN A 100 10.70 -11.60 -16.59
C ASN A 100 11.47 -12.92 -16.48
#